data_AF-A0A1B3NCB1-F1
#
_entry.id   AF-A0A1B3NCB1-F1
#
_cell.length_a   1.000
_cell.length_b   1.000
_cell.length_c   1.000
_cell.angle_alpha   90.00
_cell.angle_beta   90.00
_cell.angle_gamma   90.00
#
_symmetry.space_group_name_H-M   'P 1'
#
loop_
_entity.id
_entity.type
_entity.pdbx_description
1 polymer ?
#
loop_
_entity_poly.entity_id
_entity_poly.type
_entity_poly.pdbx_seq_one_letter_code
_entity_poly.pdbx_strand_id
1 'polypeptide(L)' 'MPDRYPQLGPRSAAATDDEAMRLVRAIHPTAHKEGSTGFERSWWMGRILVAHQWPQHHRSLEPLWVRVAPAGKGLE' A
#
# COMPACT_ATOMS: atom_id res chain seq x y z
N MET A 1 -4.46 4.89 12.50
CA MET A 1 -5.55 5.29 11.60
C MET A 1 -6.31 4.03 11.20
N PRO A 2 -7.64 4.10 11.06
CA PRO A 2 -8.41 2.99 10.49
C PRO A 2 -8.00 2.78 9.04
N ASP A 3 -7.97 1.53 8.62
CA ASP A 3 -7.68 1.10 7.26
C ASP A 3 -8.80 1.54 6.31
N ARG A 4 -8.45 2.24 5.22
CA ARG A 4 -9.41 2.78 4.25
C ARG A 4 -9.83 1.78 3.18
N TYR A 5 -9.04 0.74 2.93
CA TYR A 5 -9.22 -0.17 1.80
C TYR A 5 -9.06 -1.65 2.18
N PRO A 6 -9.93 -2.18 3.07
CA PRO A 6 -9.87 -3.57 3.53
C PRO A 6 -9.98 -4.60 2.40
N GLN A 7 -10.52 -4.22 1.25
CA GLN A 7 -10.73 -5.06 0.07
C GLN A 7 -9.48 -5.28 -0.79
N LEU A 8 -8.37 -4.57 -0.54
CA LEU A 8 -7.09 -4.76 -1.25
C LEU A 8 -6.36 -6.05 -0.83
N GLY A 9 -6.95 -6.96 -0.06
CA GLY A 9 -6.28 -8.18 0.41
C GLY A 9 -5.78 -8.06 1.85
N PRO A 10 -5.10 -9.07 2.41
CA PRO A 10 -4.72 -9.11 3.82
C PRO A 10 -3.67 -8.05 4.19
N ARG A 11 -3.62 -7.71 5.47
CA ARG A 11 -2.68 -6.73 6.01
C ARG A 11 -1.32 -7.38 6.24
N SER A 12 -0.28 -6.81 5.64
CA SER A 12 1.12 -7.21 5.81
C SER A 12 1.93 -6.10 6.48
N ALA A 13 2.85 -6.46 7.37
CA ALA A 13 3.79 -5.51 7.95
C ALA A 13 4.97 -5.32 6.99
N ALA A 14 5.45 -4.08 6.89
CA ALA A 14 6.70 -3.72 6.25
C ALA A 14 7.50 -2.85 7.23
N ALA A 15 8.76 -3.17 7.46
CA ALA A 15 9.63 -2.37 8.32
C ALA A 15 9.87 -1.00 7.70
N THR A 16 10.09 -0.94 6.38
CA THR A 16 10.43 0.30 5.68
C THR A 16 9.55 0.54 4.45
N ASP A 17 9.64 1.77 3.93
CA ASP A 17 9.00 2.14 2.67
C ASP A 17 9.53 1.32 1.47
N ASP A 18 10.83 1.02 1.44
CA ASP A 18 11.45 0.18 0.41
C ASP A 18 10.96 -1.27 0.49
N GLU A 19 10.75 -1.79 1.70
CA GLU A 19 10.16 -3.11 1.86
C GLU A 19 8.70 -3.13 1.39
N ALA A 20 7.92 -2.09 1.73
CA ALA A 20 6.55 -1.95 1.24
C ALA A 20 6.53 -1.87 -0.30
N MET A 21 7.43 -1.11 -0.92
CA MET A 21 7.59 -1.04 -2.38
C MET A 21 7.91 -2.42 -2.97
N ARG A 22 8.83 -3.16 -2.37
CA ARG A 22 9.20 -4.52 -2.82
C ARG A 22 8.00 -5.46 -2.79
N LEU A 23 7.18 -5.41 -1.73
CA LEU A 23 5.96 -6.20 -1.60
C LEU A 23 4.92 -5.85 -2.68
N VAL A 24 4.72 -4.57 -2.94
CA VAL A 24 3.78 -4.12 -3.99
C VAL A 24 4.26 -4.56 -5.37
N ARG A 25 5.53 -4.28 -5.72
CA ARG A 25 6.09 -4.58 -7.04
C ARG A 25 6.29 -6.07 -7.31
N ALA A 26 6.38 -6.90 -6.28
CA ALA A 26 6.38 -8.35 -6.43
C ALA A 26 5.07 -8.87 -7.07
N ILE A 27 3.95 -8.16 -6.87
CA ILE A 27 2.63 -8.56 -7.39
C ILE A 27 2.22 -7.68 -8.58
N HIS A 28 2.49 -6.37 -8.49
CA HIS A 28 2.13 -5.36 -9.49
C HIS A 28 3.39 -4.57 -9.92
N PRO A 29 4.20 -5.11 -10.85
CA PRO A 29 5.52 -4.55 -11.18
C PRO A 29 5.48 -3.12 -11.74
N THR A 30 4.38 -2.75 -12.37
CA THR A 30 4.18 -1.44 -13.01
C THR A 30 3.43 -0.45 -12.11
N ALA A 31 3.15 -0.82 -10.85
CA ALA A 31 2.49 0.07 -9.91
C ALA A 31 3.36 1.30 -9.61
N HIS A 32 2.75 2.48 -9.70
CA HIS A 32 3.37 3.74 -9.32
C HIS A 32 2.79 4.25 -8.02
N LYS A 33 3.63 4.93 -7.25
CA LYS A 33 3.32 5.36 -5.89
C LYS A 33 2.89 6.82 -5.87
N GLU A 34 1.82 7.12 -5.14
CA GLU A 34 1.31 8.47 -4.93
C GLU A 34 1.05 8.75 -3.44
N GLY A 35 1.28 10.01 -3.03
CA GLY A 35 1.08 10.45 -1.66
C GLY A 35 -0.35 10.85 -1.37
N SER A 36 -1.09 10.03 -0.61
CA SER A 36 -2.51 10.31 -0.34
C SER A 36 -2.72 11.35 0.78
N THR A 37 -1.73 11.60 1.64
CA THR A 37 -1.56 12.75 2.59
C THR A 37 -0.58 12.32 3.70
N GLY A 38 0.34 13.22 4.11
CA GLY A 38 1.21 13.08 5.29
C GLY A 38 2.05 11.79 5.36
N PHE A 39 1.44 10.70 5.83
CA PHE A 39 2.08 9.42 6.14
C PHE A 39 1.52 8.22 5.37
N GLU A 40 0.43 8.42 4.63
CA GLU A 40 -0.16 7.36 3.81
C GLU A 40 0.34 7.43 2.38
N ARG A 41 0.43 6.28 1.73
CA ARG A 41 0.73 6.19 0.30
C ARG A 41 -0.20 5.19 -0.36
N SER A 42 -0.56 5.48 -1.59
CA SER A 42 -1.38 4.63 -2.44
C SER A 42 -0.57 4.24 -3.67
N TRP A 43 -0.83 3.06 -4.21
CA TRP A 43 -0.13 2.54 -5.38
C TRP A 43 -1.15 2.21 -6.46
N TRP A 44 -0.87 2.65 -7.68
CA TRP A 44 -1.82 2.65 -8.77
C TRP A 44 -1.26 1.99 -10.03
N MET A 45 -2.13 1.35 -10.81
CA MET A 45 -1.88 0.91 -12.18
C MET A 45 -2.91 1.58 -13.10
N GLY A 46 -2.49 2.62 -13.81
CA GLY A 46 -3.45 3.50 -14.49
C GLY A 46 -4.35 4.20 -13.47
N ARG A 47 -5.67 3.95 -13.56
CA ARG A 47 -6.67 4.48 -12.60
C ARG A 47 -7.02 3.51 -11.48
N ILE A 48 -6.40 2.33 -11.45
CA ILE A 48 -6.76 1.24 -10.54
C ILE A 48 -5.85 1.28 -9.31
N LEU A 49 -6.42 1.41 -8.12
CA LEU A 49 -5.70 1.29 -6.85
C LEU A 49 -5.37 -0.18 -6.58
N VAL A 50 -4.08 -0.49 -6.46
CA VAL A 50 -3.59 -1.86 -6.26
C VAL A 50 -2.92 -2.08 -4.91
N ALA A 51 -2.49 -1.02 -4.22
CA ALA A 51 -2.02 -1.15 -2.84
C ALA A 51 -2.22 0.13 -2.04
N HIS A 52 -2.32 -0.03 -0.73
CA HIS A 52 -2.37 1.09 0.21
C HIS A 52 -1.47 0.80 1.41
N GLN A 53 -0.70 1.81 1.81
CA GLN A 53 0.18 1.75 2.97
C GLN A 53 -0.09 2.91 3.94
N TRP A 54 0.04 2.61 5.23
CA TRP A 54 -0.16 3.56 6.32
C TRP A 54 0.69 3.15 7.53
N PRO A 55 1.04 4.07 8.43
CA PRO A 55 1.84 3.73 9.59
C PRO A 55 1.06 2.92 10.63
N GLN A 56 1.73 1.97 11.29
CA GLN A 56 1.13 1.20 12.38
C GLN A 56 0.71 2.08 13.56
N HIS A 57 1.47 3.14 13.83
CA HIS A 57 1.17 4.14 14.86
C HIS A 57 1.06 5.52 14.22
N HIS A 58 0.09 6.32 14.68
CA HIS A 58 -0.26 7.64 14.10
C HIS A 58 0.91 8.65 13.99
N ARG A 59 2.02 8.42 14.68
CA ARG A 59 3.19 9.31 14.70
C ARG A 59 4.50 8.64 14.26
N SER A 60 4.48 7.36 13.91
CA SER A 60 5.69 6.67 13.47
C SER A 60 5.73 6.57 11.96
N LEU A 61 6.91 6.71 11.36
CA LEU A 61 7.10 6.41 9.94
C LEU A 61 7.25 4.90 9.70
N GLU A 62 7.62 4.14 10.74
CA GLU A 62 7.89 2.71 10.67
C GLU A 62 7.59 2.05 12.02
N PRO A 63 7.11 0.78 12.07
CA PRO A 63 6.73 -0.06 10.93
C PRO A 63 5.43 0.38 10.24
N LEU A 64 5.31 0.04 8.95
CA LEU A 64 4.18 0.32 8.07
C LEU A 64 3.26 -0.90 7.95
N TRP A 65 1.98 -0.64 7.79
CA TRP A 65 1.04 -1.60 7.23
C TRP A 65 0.93 -1.39 5.73
N VAL A 66 0.84 -2.48 4.97
CA VAL A 66 0.54 -2.49 3.54
C VAL A 66 -0.52 -3.55 3.23
N ARG A 67 -1.44 -3.22 2.33
CA ARG A 67 -2.30 -4.19 1.65
C ARG A 67 -2.04 -4.12 0.17
N VAL A 68 -1.93 -5.29 -0.48
CA VAL A 68 -1.66 -5.41 -1.90
C VAL A 68 -2.71 -6.30 -2.53
N ALA A 69 -3.44 -5.75 -3.50
CA ALA A 69 -4.45 -6.48 -4.24
C ALA A 69 -3.82 -7.72 -4.90
N PRO A 70 -4.55 -8.83 -5.04
CA PRO A 70 -4.08 -9.96 -5.85
C PRO A 70 -3.73 -9.52 -7.28
N ALA A 71 -2.89 -10.30 -7.97
CA ALA A 71 -2.52 -10.02 -9.35
C ALA A 71 -3.76 -9.88 -10.26
N GLY A 72 -3.79 -8.83 -11.09
CA GLY A 72 -4.92 -8.54 -11.99
C GLY A 72 -6.19 -8.05 -11.30
N LYS A 73 -6.13 -7.67 -10.01
CA LYS A 73 -7.22 -7.05 -9.25
C LYS A 73 -6.83 -5.65 -8.78
N GLY A 74 -7.84 -4.88 -8.37
CA GLY A 74 -7.68 -3.57 -7.76
C GLY A 74 -9.02 -2.86 -7.58
N LEU A 75 -8.99 -1.58 -7.22
CA LEU A 75 -10.17 -0.74 -7.04
C LEU A 75 -10.17 0.37 -8.07
N GLU A 76 -11.29 0.52 -8.78
CA GLU A 76 -11.51 1.59 -9.78
C GLU A 76 -11.93 2.92 -9.14
#